data_AF-A0A6A2FW41-F1
#
_entry.id   AF-A0A6A2FW41-F1
#
_cell.length_a   1.000
_cell.length_b   1.000
_cell.length_c   1.000
_cell.angle_alpha   90.00
_cell.angle_beta   90.00
_cell.angle_gamma   90.00
#
_symmetry.space_group_name_H-M   'P 1'
#
loop_
_entity.id
_entity.type
_entity.pdbx_description
1 polymer ?
#
loop_
_entity_poly.entity_id
_entity_poly.type
_entity_poly.pdbx_seq_one_letter_code
_entity_poly.pdbx_strand_id
1 'polypeptide(L)' 'MPKLTQKQLKDKAIYEEYRHKFIKKRMRHGEILTDLGKKYFLSETTIARIVRLMAAESEDRERK' A
#
# COMPACT_ATOMS: atom_id res chain seq x y z
N MET A 1 19.20 -14.60 -3.20
CA MET A 1 17.88 -14.04 -2.84
C MET A 1 17.88 -12.55 -3.14
N PRO A 2 16.98 -12.02 -3.98
CA PRO A 2 16.89 -10.58 -4.20
C PRO A 2 16.47 -9.91 -2.88
N LYS A 3 17.34 -9.07 -2.32
CA LYS A 3 17.00 -8.24 -1.16
C LYS A 3 16.08 -7.13 -1.66
N LEU A 4 14.90 -7.01 -1.06
CA LEU A 4 14.04 -5.86 -1.30
C LEU A 4 14.81 -4.60 -0.94
N THR A 5 14.74 -3.60 -1.82
CA THR A 5 15.29 -2.28 -1.53
C THR A 5 14.55 -1.66 -0.34
N GLN A 6 15.20 -0.73 0.39
CA GLN A 6 14.58 0.00 1.49
C GLN A 6 13.26 0.68 1.07
N LYS A 7 13.20 1.14 -0.20
CA LYS A 7 12.00 1.70 -0.80
C LYS A 7 10.89 0.66 -0.95
N GLN A 8 11.18 -0.51 -1.51
CA GLN A 8 10.20 -1.59 -1.67
C GLN A 8 9.67 -2.09 -0.32
N LEU A 9 10.50 -2.11 0.73
CA LEU A 9 10.06 -2.45 2.08
C LEU A 9 9.04 -1.42 2.62
N LYS A 10 9.28 -0.12 2.36
CA LYS A 10 8.36 0.95 2.74
C LYS A 10 7.04 0.86 1.97
N ASP A 11 7.11 0.65 0.66
CA ASP A 11 5.95 0.54 -0.23
C ASP A 11 5.08 -0.67 0.15
N LYS A 12 5.71 -1.81 0.49
CA LYS A 12 5.02 -2.98 1.01
C LYS A 12 4.33 -2.69 2.34
N ALA A 13 4.99 -2.00 3.27
CA ALA A 13 4.39 -1.64 4.56
C ALA A 13 3.15 -0.74 4.38
N ILE A 14 3.22 0.23 3.47
CA ILE A 14 2.09 1.11 3.13
C ILE A 14 0.91 0.29 2.60
N TYR A 15 1.17 -0.67 1.70
CA TYR A 15 0.13 -1.52 1.13
C TYR A 15 -0.51 -2.46 2.16
N GLU A 16 0.27 -3.10 3.03
CA GLU A 16 -0.27 -3.95 4.09
C GLU A 16 -1.16 -3.15 5.06
N GLU A 17 -0.75 -1.93 5.40
CA GLU A 17 -1.55 -1.07 6.27
C GLU A 17 -2.83 -0.58 5.58
N TYR A 18 -2.75 -0.25 4.29
CA TYR A 18 -3.93 0.02 3.46
C TYR A 18 -4.91 -1.15 3.49
N ARG A 19 -4.42 -2.37 3.22
CA ARG A 19 -5.22 -3.59 3.19
C ARG A 19 -5.85 -3.89 4.54
N HIS A 20 -5.10 -3.72 5.64
CA HIS A 20 -5.63 -3.88 6.99
C HIS A 20 -6.77 -2.89 7.27
N LYS A 21 -6.60 -1.60 6.95
CA LYS A 21 -7.65 -0.58 7.18
C LYS A 21 -8.87 -0.80 6.29
N PHE A 22 -8.66 -1.23 5.05
CA PHE A 22 -9.74 -1.51 4.11
C PHE A 22 -10.55 -2.74 4.53
N ILE A 23 -9.89 -3.87 4.83
CA ILE A 23 -10.55 -5.14 5.13
C ILE A 23 -11.06 -5.19 6.58
N LYS A 24 -10.22 -4.85 7.55
CA LYS A 24 -10.55 -5.01 8.98
C LYS A 24 -11.35 -3.83 9.51
N LYS A 25 -11.00 -2.60 9.13
CA LYS A 25 -11.67 -1.39 9.62
C LYS A 25 -12.79 -0.89 8.72
N ARG A 26 -12.98 -1.47 7.52
CA ARG A 26 -14.00 -1.07 6.53
C ARG A 26 -13.98 0.44 6.23
N MET A 27 -12.82 1.08 6.32
CA MET A 27 -12.66 2.50 6.05
C MET A 27 -12.81 2.77 4.55
N ARG A 28 -13.32 3.95 4.17
CA ARG A 28 -13.41 4.32 2.75
C ARG A 28 -12.03 4.56 2.18
N HIS A 29 -11.87 4.27 0.88
CA HIS A 29 -10.59 4.42 0.18
C HIS A 29 -9.95 5.79 0.40
N GLY A 30 -10.70 6.88 0.22
CA GLY A 30 -10.20 8.24 0.42
C GLY A 30 -9.70 8.49 1.84
N GLU A 31 -10.43 8.04 2.86
CA GLU A 31 -10.03 8.20 4.27
C GLU A 31 -8.71 7.47 4.58
N ILE A 32 -8.52 6.29 3.99
CA ILE A 32 -7.28 5.52 4.15
C ILE A 32 -6.12 6.25 3.45
N LEU A 33 -6.33 6.80 2.25
CA LEU A 33 -5.30 7.56 1.55
C LEU A 33 -4.86 8.79 2.33
N THR A 34 -5.81 9.55 2.87
CA THR A 34 -5.51 10.73 3.71
C THR A 34 -4.73 10.34 4.96
N ASP A 35 -5.15 9.28 5.66
CA ASP A 35 -4.51 8.83 6.89
C ASP A 35 -3.10 8.28 6.66
N LEU A 36 -2.91 7.46 5.62
CA LEU A 36 -1.59 6.99 5.22
C LEU A 36 -0.70 8.13 4.69
N GLY A 37 -1.27 9.08 3.96
CA GLY A 37 -0.54 10.26 3.48
C GLY A 37 0.06 11.06 4.63
N LYS A 38 -0.74 11.30 5.68
CA LYS A 38 -0.27 11.96 6.92
C LYS A 38 0.82 11.13 7.62
N LYS A 39 0.61 9.82 7.79
CA LYS A 39 1.54 8.95 8.51
C LYS A 39 2.90 8.81 7.82
N TYR A 40 2.90 8.73 6.49
CA TYR A 40 4.11 8.48 5.70
C TYR A 40 4.74 9.75 5.11
N PHE A 41 4.13 10.92 5.35
CA PHE A 41 4.50 12.22 4.79
C PHE A 41 4.54 12.18 3.25
N LEU A 42 3.50 11.61 2.65
CA LEU A 42 3.35 11.46 1.19
C LEU A 42 2.01 12.02 0.73
N SER A 43 1.94 12.46 -0.52
CA SER A 43 0.66 12.85 -1.12
C SER A 43 -0.27 11.63 -1.27
N GLU A 44 -1.57 11.87 -1.20
CA GLU A 44 -2.59 10.84 -1.43
C GLU A 44 -2.43 10.17 -2.79
N THR A 45 -2.05 10.94 -3.82
CA THR A 45 -1.74 10.44 -5.16
C THR A 45 -0.56 9.46 -5.16
N THR A 46 0.46 9.71 -4.34
CA THR A 46 1.62 8.81 -4.21
C THR A 46 1.23 7.52 -3.49
N ILE A 47 0.45 7.61 -2.40
CA ILE A 47 -0.08 6.44 -1.68
C ILE A 47 -0.96 5.61 -2.62
N ALA A 48 -1.88 6.23 -3.35
CA ALA A 48 -2.75 5.55 -4.29
C ALA A 48 -1.96 4.81 -5.38
N ARG A 49 -0.88 5.43 -5.89
CA ARG A 49 0.01 4.78 -6.86
C ARG A 49 0.72 3.57 -6.25
N ILE A 50 1.27 3.69 -5.04
CA ILE A 50 1.92 2.58 -4.34
C ILE A 50 0.95 1.42 -4.15
N VAL A 51 -0.26 1.71 -3.65
CA VAL A 51 -1.29 0.68 -3.43
C VAL A 51 -1.64 -0.06 -4.72
N ARG A 52 -1.83 0.65 -5.83
CA ARG A 52 -2.12 0.02 -7.14
C ARG A 52 -0.98 -0.87 -7.63
N LEU A 53 0.26 -0.41 -7.52
CA LEU A 53 1.43 -1.18 -7.95
C LEU A 53 1.60 -2.44 -7.11
N MET A 54 1.48 -2.33 -5.78
CA MET A 54 1.62 -3.46 -4.87
C MET A 54 0.46 -4.46 -4.98
N ALA A 55 -0.76 -3.98 -5.29
CA ALA A 55 -1.90 -4.85 -5.57
C ALA A 55 -1.66 -5.69 -6.83
N ALA A 56 -1.21 -5.06 -7.92
CA ALA A 56 -0.89 -5.77 -9.16
C ALA A 56 0.20 -6.84 -8.97
N GLU A 57 1.27 -6.50 -8.22
CA GLU A 57 2.32 -7.48 -7.89
C GLU A 57 1.82 -8.64 -7.00
N SER A 58 0.80 -8.41 -6.19
CA SER A 58 0.22 -9.45 -5.33
C SER A 58 -0.65 -10.42 -6.14
N GLU A 59 -1.48 -9.91 -7.05
CA GLU A 59 -2.32 -10.72 -7.94
C GLU A 59 -1.48 -11.58 -8.90
N ASP A 60 -0.37 -11.06 -9.41
CA ASP A 60 0.56 -11.80 -10.28
C ASP A 60 1.26 -12.96 -9.56
N ARG A 61 1.43 -12.88 -8.22
CA ARG A 61 2.00 -13.97 -7.42
C ARG A 61 0.99 -15.04 -7.07
N GLU A 62 -0.30 -14.72 -6.95
CA GLU A 62 -1.35 -15.70 -6.68
C GLU A 62 -1.76 -16.49 -7.94
N ARG A 63 -1.42 -16.00 -9.15
CA ARG A 63 -1.70 -16.67 -10.42
C ARG A 63 -0.59 -17.60 -10.93
N LYS A 64 0.55 -17.68 -10.24
CA LYS A 64 1.70 -18.54 -10.59
C LYS A 64 1.85 -19.67 -9.59
#